data_AF-A0A383CJX8-F1
#
_entry.id   AF-A0A383CJX8-F1
#
_cell.length_a   1.000
_cell.length_b   1.000
_cell.length_c   1.000
_cell.angle_alpha   90.00
_cell.angle_beta   90.00
_cell.angle_gamma   90.00
#
_symmetry.space_group_name_H-M   'P 1'
#
loop_
_entity.id
_entity.type
_entity.pdbx_description
1 polymer ?
#
loop_
_entity_poly.entity_id
_entity_poly.type
_entity_poly.pdbx_seq_one_letter_code
_entity_poly.pdbx_strand_id
1 'polypeptide(L)'
;MHKYRTHTCAELTKKDAGTKVKLSGWIHRKRDHGNLLFFDLRDHYGITQCVVENNSNFFKVIEKTKPESVVCVSGEIIKRSNDTINKDLITGEIELSISSFEILSAANDLPMPVFGEQDYAEEIRLKYRFLDLRRKD
;
A
#
# COMPACT_ATOMS: atom_id res chain seq x y z
N MET A 1 -13.90 -17.75 -3.38
CA MET A 1 -13.21 -16.45 -3.43
C MET A 1 -12.03 -16.50 -2.46
N HIS A 2 -10.83 -16.13 -2.89
CA HIS A 2 -9.64 -16.23 -2.04
C HIS A 2 -9.77 -15.29 -0.82
N LYS A 3 -9.43 -15.79 0.38
CA LYS A 3 -9.72 -15.12 1.66
C LYS A 3 -9.15 -13.69 1.73
N TYR A 4 -7.93 -13.52 1.20
CA TYR A 4 -7.13 -12.31 1.40
C TYR A 4 -7.00 -11.42 0.15
N ARG A 5 -7.40 -11.88 -1.04
CA ARG A 5 -7.25 -11.07 -2.25
C ARG A 5 -8.18 -11.52 -3.37
N THR A 6 -8.45 -10.60 -4.27
CA THR A 6 -9.11 -10.83 -5.56
C THR A 6 -8.14 -10.65 -6.72
N HIS A 7 -7.20 -9.72 -6.58
CA HIS A 7 -6.17 -9.36 -7.56
C HIS A 7 -4.84 -9.15 -6.83
N THR A 8 -3.75 -9.03 -7.58
CA THR A 8 -2.46 -8.55 -7.05
C THR A 8 -2.40 -7.02 -7.01
N CYS A 9 -1.42 -6.45 -6.30
CA CYS A 9 -1.22 -4.99 -6.22
C CYS A 9 -0.63 -4.37 -7.49
N ALA A 10 -0.50 -5.11 -8.59
CA ALA A 10 -0.05 -4.58 -9.88
C ALA A 10 -0.93 -5.00 -11.06
N GLU A 11 -2.08 -5.63 -10.78
CA GLU A 11 -2.95 -6.21 -11.81
C GLU A 11 -4.04 -5.25 -12.29
N LEU A 12 -4.48 -4.33 -11.43
CA LEU A 12 -5.61 -3.46 -11.69
C LEU A 12 -5.25 -2.28 -12.59
N THR A 13 -6.16 -1.95 -13.48
CA THR A 13 -6.01 -0.89 -14.48
C THR A 13 -7.22 0.03 -14.49
N LYS A 14 -7.19 1.08 -15.32
CA LYS A 14 -8.36 1.97 -15.53
C LYS A 14 -9.62 1.28 -16.03
N LYS A 15 -9.50 0.07 -16.60
CA LYS A 15 -10.65 -0.73 -17.07
C LYS A 15 -11.46 -1.29 -15.90
N ASP A 16 -10.84 -1.40 -14.73
CA ASP A 16 -11.43 -1.98 -13.52
C ASP A 16 -12.12 -0.91 -12.64
N ALA A 17 -12.20 0.33 -13.12
CA ALA A 17 -12.88 1.41 -12.40
C ALA A 17 -14.37 1.08 -12.13
N GLY A 18 -14.83 1.34 -10.92
CA GLY A 18 -16.17 1.00 -10.43
C GLY A 18 -16.29 -0.41 -9.84
N THR A 19 -15.25 -1.24 -9.92
CA THR A 19 -15.28 -2.59 -9.36
C THR A 19 -14.89 -2.59 -7.88
N LYS A 20 -15.53 -3.47 -7.10
CA LYS A 20 -15.14 -3.74 -5.71
C LYS A 20 -14.09 -4.83 -5.68
N VAL A 21 -12.95 -4.53 -5.06
CA VAL A 21 -11.82 -5.46 -4.95
C VAL A 21 -11.38 -5.63 -3.51
N LYS A 22 -10.63 -6.70 -3.29
CA LYS A 22 -9.88 -6.97 -2.07
C LYS A 22 -8.41 -7.19 -2.42
N LEU A 23 -7.52 -6.50 -1.73
CA LEU A 23 -6.07 -6.60 -1.87
C LEU A 23 -5.45 -6.83 -0.49
N SER A 24 -4.31 -7.52 -0.45
CA SER A 24 -3.51 -7.66 0.77
C SER A 24 -2.04 -7.46 0.45
N GLY A 25 -1.30 -6.87 1.39
CA GLY A 25 0.11 -6.54 1.20
C GLY A 25 0.69 -5.80 2.39
N TRP A 26 1.85 -5.20 2.19
CA TRP A 26 2.55 -4.34 3.14
C TRP A 26 2.23 -2.88 2.87
N ILE A 27 1.98 -2.10 3.92
CA ILE A 27 1.95 -0.64 3.80
C ILE A 27 3.37 -0.15 3.50
N HIS A 28 3.65 0.21 2.26
CA HIS A 28 4.99 0.61 1.84
C HIS A 28 5.38 2.00 2.35
N ARG A 29 4.45 2.96 2.20
CA ARG A 29 4.56 4.33 2.73
C ARG A 29 3.17 4.93 2.90
N LYS A 30 3.08 5.99 3.70
CA LYS A 30 1.84 6.76 3.93
C LYS A 30 2.09 8.24 3.67
N ARG A 31 1.06 8.95 3.21
CA ARG A 31 1.06 10.38 2.96
C ARG A 31 -0.24 10.97 3.49
N ASP A 32 -0.13 11.82 4.49
CA ASP A 32 -1.27 12.45 5.17
C ASP A 32 -1.41 13.90 4.69
N HIS A 33 -2.60 14.24 4.18
CA HIS A 33 -2.97 15.56 3.70
C HIS A 33 -4.08 16.20 4.58
N GLY A 34 -4.29 15.69 5.79
CA GLY A 34 -5.28 16.15 6.78
C GLY A 34 -6.70 15.68 6.48
N ASN A 35 -7.21 15.96 5.28
CA ASN A 35 -8.55 15.52 4.85
C ASN A 35 -8.55 14.16 4.14
N LEU A 36 -7.39 13.79 3.59
CA LEU A 36 -7.16 12.54 2.88
C LEU A 36 -5.89 11.90 3.40
N LEU A 37 -5.93 10.59 3.58
CA LEU A 37 -4.77 9.77 3.88
C LEU A 37 -4.57 8.79 2.74
N PHE A 38 -3.39 8.84 2.15
CA PHE A 38 -2.96 7.92 1.11
C PHE A 38 -1.95 6.94 1.68
N PHE A 39 -1.99 5.70 1.21
CA PHE A 39 -0.86 4.79 1.39
C PHE A 39 -0.67 3.92 0.16
N ASP A 40 0.58 3.52 -0.03
CA ASP A 40 0.96 2.62 -1.11
C ASP A 40 0.94 1.20 -0.56
N LEU A 41 0.04 0.34 -1.06
CA LEU A 41 -0.03 -1.06 -0.70
C LEU A 41 0.86 -1.86 -1.66
N ARG A 42 1.88 -2.52 -1.12
CA ARG A 42 2.85 -3.30 -1.89
C ARG A 42 2.66 -4.79 -1.68
N ASP A 43 2.73 -5.56 -2.74
CA ASP A 43 2.99 -7.00 -2.69
C ASP A 43 4.21 -7.37 -3.56
N HIS A 44 4.41 -8.65 -3.86
CA HIS A 44 5.52 -9.09 -4.70
C HIS A 44 5.43 -8.56 -6.14
N TYR A 45 4.23 -8.27 -6.64
CA TYR A 45 3.98 -7.92 -8.04
C TYR A 45 4.07 -6.41 -8.28
N GLY A 46 3.77 -5.60 -7.26
CA GLY A 46 3.96 -4.15 -7.34
C GLY A 46 3.16 -3.39 -6.29
N ILE A 47 2.69 -2.21 -6.68
CA ILE A 47 2.12 -1.21 -5.77
C ILE A 47 0.79 -0.70 -6.32
N THR A 48 -0.24 -0.68 -5.46
CA THR A 48 -1.49 0.05 -5.68
C THR A 48 -1.63 1.15 -4.63
N GLN A 49 -2.00 2.36 -5.04
CA GLN A 49 -2.35 3.43 -4.09
C GLN A 49 -3.73 3.18 -3.50
N CYS A 50 -3.86 3.35 -2.20
CA CYS A 50 -5.12 3.33 -1.47
C CYS A 50 -5.37 4.70 -0.84
N VAL A 51 -6.63 5.11 -0.79
CA VAL A 51 -7.07 6.41 -0.26
C VAL A 51 -8.21 6.25 0.72
N VAL A 52 -8.19 7.03 1.80
CA VAL A 52 -9.27 7.12 2.78
C VAL A 52 -9.51 8.57 3.18
N GLU A 53 -10.78 8.96 3.25
CA GLU A 53 -11.22 10.28 3.74
C GLU A 53 -11.26 10.32 5.28
N ASN A 54 -11.09 11.52 5.85
CA ASN A 54 -11.08 11.73 7.30
C ASN A 54 -12.38 11.39 8.04
N ASN A 55 -13.52 11.38 7.32
CA ASN A 55 -14.84 10.99 7.83
C ASN A 55 -14.99 9.46 8.01
N SER A 56 -14.06 8.67 7.46
CA SER A 56 -14.08 7.22 7.53
C SER A 56 -13.63 6.71 8.90
N ASN A 57 -14.32 5.68 9.40
CA ASN A 57 -13.95 4.98 10.64
C ASN A 57 -12.53 4.37 10.60
N PHE A 58 -11.97 4.18 9.40
CA PHE A 58 -10.63 3.61 9.22
C PHE A 58 -9.50 4.65 9.22
N PHE A 59 -9.80 5.94 9.06
CA PHE A 59 -8.76 6.98 8.90
C PHE A 59 -7.75 6.95 10.04
N LYS A 60 -8.23 7.04 11.29
CA LYS A 60 -7.36 7.05 12.48
C LYS A 60 -6.65 5.72 12.74
N VAL A 61 -7.23 4.60 12.28
CA VAL A 61 -6.59 3.29 12.38
C VAL A 61 -5.42 3.20 11.41
N ILE A 62 -5.62 3.60 10.16
CA ILE A 62 -4.60 3.60 9.11
C ILE A 62 -3.49 4.62 9.43
N GLU A 63 -3.87 5.81 9.92
CA GLU A 63 -2.95 6.88 10.37
C GLU A 63 -1.96 6.35 11.42
N LYS A 64 -2.42 5.53 12.38
CA LYS A 64 -1.58 4.94 13.42
C LYS A 64 -0.83 3.67 12.99
N THR A 65 -1.27 2.99 11.94
CA THR A 65 -0.67 1.72 11.49
C THR A 65 0.73 1.97 10.92
N LYS A 66 1.76 1.28 11.43
CA LYS A 66 3.15 1.51 11.00
C LYS A 66 3.39 0.99 9.57
N PRO A 67 4.30 1.63 8.78
CA PRO A 67 4.81 1.04 7.55
C PRO A 67 5.31 -0.40 7.75
N GLU A 68 5.24 -1.21 6.70
CA GLU A 68 5.51 -2.65 6.69
C GLU A 68 4.56 -3.51 7.56
N SER A 69 3.49 -2.95 8.11
CA SER A 69 2.38 -3.77 8.63
C SER A 69 1.69 -4.50 7.47
N VAL A 70 1.30 -5.76 7.70
CA VAL A 70 0.53 -6.57 6.75
C VAL A 70 -0.94 -6.30 6.93
N VAL A 71 -1.61 -5.91 5.86
CA VAL A 71 -3.01 -5.49 5.88
C VAL A 71 -3.82 -6.16 4.77
N CYS A 72 -5.11 -6.30 5.00
CA CYS A 72 -6.12 -6.68 4.03
C CYS A 72 -7.09 -5.52 3.87
N VAL A 73 -7.27 -5.06 2.64
CA VAL A 73 -8.03 -3.85 2.31
C VAL A 73 -9.07 -4.21 1.27
N SER A 74 -10.30 -3.77 1.47
CA SER A 74 -11.35 -3.85 0.46
C SER A 74 -11.87 -2.46 0.13
N GLY A 75 -12.29 -2.27 -1.10
CA GLY A 75 -12.63 -0.95 -1.60
C GLY A 75 -13.13 -0.97 -3.03
N GLU A 76 -13.43 0.21 -3.54
CA GLU A 76 -13.81 0.42 -4.93
C GLU A 76 -12.63 1.04 -5.70
N ILE A 77 -12.38 0.55 -6.91
CA ILE A 77 -11.37 1.14 -7.79
C ILE A 77 -11.92 2.40 -8.43
N ILE A 78 -11.23 3.51 -8.20
CA ILE A 78 -11.57 4.80 -8.80
C ILE A 78 -10.42 5.27 -9.68
N LYS A 79 -10.76 6.08 -10.69
CA LYS A 79 -9.75 6.72 -11.52
C LYS A 79 -9.12 7.87 -10.75
N ARG A 80 -7.80 8.01 -10.88
CA ARG A 80 -7.13 9.22 -10.41
C ARG A 80 -7.55 10.41 -11.25
N SER A 81 -7.43 11.61 -10.67
CA SER A 81 -7.53 12.83 -11.47
C SER A 81 -6.37 12.91 -12.46
N ASN A 82 -6.58 13.60 -13.59
CA ASN A 82 -5.56 13.70 -14.64
C ASN A 82 -4.21 14.23 -14.11
N ASP A 83 -4.23 15.12 -13.12
CA ASP A 83 -3.05 15.73 -12.51
C ASP A 83 -2.34 14.82 -11.49
N THR A 84 -2.96 13.70 -11.09
CA THR A 84 -2.42 12.77 -10.08
C THR A 84 -2.07 11.38 -10.65
N ILE A 85 -2.15 11.23 -11.98
CA ILE A 85 -1.71 10.02 -12.69
C ILE A 85 -0.20 9.86 -12.51
N ASN A 86 0.21 8.69 -12.01
CA ASN A 86 1.62 8.34 -11.88
C ASN A 86 2.05 7.40 -13.02
N LYS A 87 2.83 7.89 -13.97
CA LYS A 87 3.27 7.07 -15.14
C LYS A 87 4.29 5.99 -14.79
N ASP A 88 4.91 6.06 -13.61
CA ASP A 88 5.93 5.09 -13.17
C ASP A 88 5.31 3.82 -12.56
N LEU A 89 3.98 3.79 -12.39
CA LEU A 89 3.24 2.66 -11.82
C LEU A 89 2.25 2.09 -12.84
N ILE A 90 2.18 0.75 -12.91
CA ILE A 90 1.19 0.03 -13.73
C ILE A 90 -0.24 0.43 -13.34
N THR A 91 -0.50 0.55 -12.03
CA THR A 91 -1.80 0.96 -11.49
C THR A 91 -1.92 2.49 -11.37
N GLY A 92 -1.03 3.25 -12.00
CA GLY A 92 -0.85 4.67 -11.76
C GLY A 92 -1.98 5.57 -12.25
N GLU A 93 -2.90 5.03 -13.05
CA GLU A 93 -4.14 5.69 -13.48
C GLU A 93 -5.31 5.49 -12.50
N ILE A 94 -5.14 4.63 -11.48
CA ILE A 94 -6.19 4.28 -10.52
C ILE A 94 -5.72 4.38 -9.06
N GLU A 95 -6.70 4.33 -8.16
CA GLU A 95 -6.48 4.13 -6.73
C GLU A 95 -7.67 3.35 -6.13
N LEU A 96 -7.43 2.74 -4.97
CA LEU A 96 -8.44 2.01 -4.22
C LEU A 96 -9.04 2.92 -3.13
N SER A 97 -10.31 3.28 -3.27
CA SER A 97 -11.08 3.97 -2.23
C SER A 97 -11.53 2.97 -1.17
N ILE A 98 -11.05 3.13 0.05
CA ILE A 98 -11.14 2.10 1.10
C ILE A 98 -12.54 2.08 1.73
N SER A 99 -13.16 0.90 1.73
CA SER A 99 -14.41 0.63 2.46
C SER A 99 -14.24 -0.38 3.61
N SER A 100 -13.10 -1.08 3.68
CA SER A 100 -12.75 -1.97 4.78
C SER A 100 -11.23 -2.08 4.93
N PHE A 101 -10.75 -2.11 6.18
CA PHE A 101 -9.34 -2.23 6.52
C PHE A 101 -9.16 -3.19 7.70
N GLU A 102 -8.34 -4.21 7.52
CA GLU A 102 -7.99 -5.21 8.52
C GLU A 102 -6.46 -5.30 8.64
N ILE A 103 -5.95 -5.22 9.88
CA ILE A 103 -4.54 -5.45 10.17
C ILE A 103 -4.36 -6.95 10.40
N LEU A 104 -3.64 -7.62 9.50
CA LEU A 104 -3.31 -9.04 9.64
C LEU A 104 -2.10 -9.26 10.54
N SER A 105 -1.13 -8.34 10.48
CA SER A 105 0.07 -8.35 11.33
C SER A 105 0.65 -6.94 11.43
N ALA A 106 0.79 -6.43 12.67
CA ALA A 106 1.39 -5.13 12.91
C ALA A 106 2.92 -5.20 12.86
N ALA A 107 3.55 -4.22 12.21
CA ALA A 107 5.01 -4.09 12.22
C ALA A 107 5.52 -3.33 13.45
N ASN A 108 6.74 -3.67 13.88
CA ASN A 108 7.52 -2.90 14.84
C ASN A 108 8.28 -1.76 14.14
N ASP A 109 8.99 -0.94 14.91
CA ASP A 109 9.92 0.03 14.32
C ASP A 109 10.99 -0.70 13.51
N LEU A 110 11.21 -0.21 12.28
CA LEU A 110 12.06 -0.89 11.31
C LEU A 110 13.52 -0.47 11.53
N PRO A 111 14.45 -1.41 11.75
CA PRO A 111 15.88 -1.09 11.83
C PRO A 111 16.44 -0.62 10.48
N MET A 112 15.75 -0.97 9.39
CA MET A 112 16.06 -0.62 8.03
C MET A 112 14.74 -0.42 7.27
N PRO A 113 14.27 0.84 7.13
CA PRO A 113 13.11 1.17 6.30
C PRO A 113 13.15 0.49 4.92
N VAL A 114 12.01 -0.01 4.45
CA VAL A 114 11.92 -0.64 3.12
C VAL A 114 11.67 0.39 2.01
N PHE A 115 11.04 1.52 2.35
CA PHE A 115 10.86 2.65 1.44
C PHE A 115 12.08 3.57 1.42
N GLY A 116 12.46 4.02 0.23
CA GLY A 116 13.57 4.95 -0.01
C GLY A 116 14.80 4.31 -0.64
N GLU A 117 15.76 5.15 -1.04
CA GLU A 117 17.00 4.76 -1.72
C GLU A 117 18.22 4.78 -0.79
N GLN A 118 18.00 4.88 0.52
CA GLN A 118 19.10 4.92 1.49
C GLN A 118 19.90 3.62 1.46
N ASP A 119 21.20 3.71 1.24
CA ASP A 119 22.11 2.57 1.37
C ASP A 119 22.39 2.26 2.85
N TYR A 120 22.41 0.97 3.16
CA TYR A 120 22.74 0.45 4.48
C TYR A 120 23.98 -0.43 4.37
N ALA A 121 24.80 -0.44 5.43
CA ALA A 121 25.98 -1.29 5.50
C ALA A 121 25.60 -2.76 5.29
N GLU A 122 26.45 -3.52 4.61
CA GLU A 122 26.21 -4.92 4.28
C GLU A 122 25.89 -5.76 5.52
N GLU A 123 26.58 -5.51 6.64
CA GLU A 123 26.30 -6.18 7.92
C GLU A 123 24.84 -6.02 8.37
N ILE A 124 24.29 -4.80 8.27
CA ILE A 124 22.88 -4.52 8.61
C ILE A 124 21.95 -5.22 7.62
N ARG A 125 22.28 -5.16 6.33
CA ARG A 125 21.49 -5.80 5.27
C ARG A 125 21.44 -7.31 5.41
N LEU A 126 22.56 -7.96 5.76
CA LEU A 126 22.63 -9.41 6.00
C LEU A 126 21.91 -9.79 7.29
N LYS A 127 22.06 -9.01 8.37
CA LYS A 127 21.35 -9.24 9.64
C LYS A 127 19.84 -9.14 9.48
N TYR A 128 19.37 -8.19 8.66
CA TYR A 128 17.95 -7.97 8.37
C TYR A 128 17.61 -8.32 6.91
N ARG A 129 18.19 -9.39 6.38
CA ARG A 129 18.05 -9.78 4.96
C ARG A 129 16.59 -9.99 4.55
N PHE A 130 15.74 -10.42 5.49
CA PHE A 130 14.30 -10.56 5.26
C PHE A 130 13.56 -9.22 5.01
N LEU A 131 14.09 -8.09 5.48
CA LEU A 131 13.62 -6.75 5.11
C LEU A 131 14.30 -6.27 3.82
N ASP A 132 15.60 -6.54 3.68
CA ASP A 132 16.37 -6.15 2.49
C ASP A 132 15.78 -6.74 1.22
N LEU A 133 15.40 -8.03 1.24
CA LEU A 133 14.75 -8.71 0.12
C LEU A 133 13.37 -8.14 -0.27
N ARG A 134 12.80 -7.24 0.53
CA ARG A 134 11.55 -6.52 0.20
C ARG A 134 11.81 -5.15 -0.43
N ARG A 135 13.04 -4.65 -0.35
CA ARG A 135 13.46 -3.46 -1.07
C ARG A 135 13.58 -3.86 -2.56
N LYS A 136 13.24 -2.94 -3.45
CA LYS A 136 13.52 -3.13 -4.87
C LYS A 136 15.04 -3.03 -5.06
N ASP A 137 15.59 -3.89 -5.90
CA ASP A 137 16.83 -3.57 -6.63
C ASP A 137 16.51 -2.57 -7.76
#